data_AF-A0A0F9CDD4-F1
#
_entry.id   AF-A0A0F9CDD4-F1
#
_cell.length_a   1.000
_cell.length_b   1.000
_cell.length_c   1.000
_cell.angle_alpha   90.00
_cell.angle_beta   90.00
_cell.angle_gamma   90.00
#
_symmetry.space_group_name_H-M   'P 1'
#
loop_
_entity.id
_entity.type
_entity.pdbx_description
1 polymer ?
#
loop_
_entity_poly.entity_id
_entity_poly.type
_entity_poly.pdbx_seq_one_letter_code
_entity_poly.pdbx_strand_id
1 'polypeptide(L)'
;MDTETRINFNLESCGIYSTLSQRLAYTVIDRGFQELSSFDIISEAKMDDVIAVINSEAIKKVYTHSPADEREKEQWQSKLFDMDNTVISVSVTSQYNWDVKGASKNRKVLDDIMAAIKKALPVMKSEDPNVVPVNFWAIDMQGRVTCRTRRIAVPSWKDVRFNYTSKAREGLESLMGLWPPLEDNGRLMLWHGVPGTGKSYGIRSLAQAWQKWCAVNYIVDPEKFFGSADYMLQVILQSA
;
A
#
# COMPACT_ATOMS: atom_id res chain seq x y z
N MET A 1 -28.21 -5.99 20.57
CA MET A 1 -27.07 -6.84 21.00
C MET A 1 -25.86 -6.28 20.30
N ASP A 2 -24.77 -6.07 21.05
CA ASP A 2 -23.56 -5.45 20.54
C ASP A 2 -22.93 -6.36 19.47
N THR A 3 -23.14 -6.02 18.19
CA THR A 3 -22.69 -6.82 17.04
C THR A 3 -21.19 -6.64 16.77
N GLU A 4 -20.57 -5.61 17.36
CA GLU A 4 -19.15 -5.30 17.20
C GLU A 4 -18.35 -5.72 18.45
N THR A 5 -17.34 -6.56 18.25
CA THR A 5 -16.35 -6.92 19.27
C THR A 5 -15.03 -6.23 18.92
N ARG A 6 -14.59 -5.27 19.75
CA ARG A 6 -13.27 -4.64 19.60
C ARG A 6 -12.18 -5.48 20.25
N ILE A 7 -11.19 -5.87 19.46
CA ILE A 7 -10.01 -6.61 19.92
C ILE A 7 -8.88 -5.59 20.12
N ASN A 8 -8.94 -4.88 21.25
CA ASN A 8 -7.94 -3.90 21.67
C ASN A 8 -7.11 -4.48 22.80
N PHE A 9 -6.30 -5.49 22.50
CA PHE A 9 -5.17 -5.81 23.37
C PHE A 9 -3.96 -5.10 22.78
N ASN A 10 -3.11 -4.52 23.62
CA ASN A 10 -1.85 -3.87 23.23
C ASN A 10 -0.81 -4.90 22.72
N LEU A 11 -1.27 -5.91 21.96
CA LEU A 11 -0.50 -6.98 21.34
C LEU A 11 0.51 -6.44 20.33
N GLU A 12 0.26 -5.23 19.82
CA GLU A 12 1.21 -4.47 19.01
C GLU A 12 2.52 -4.20 19.76
N SER A 13 2.45 -3.88 21.05
CA SER A 13 3.64 -3.76 21.91
C SER A 13 4.37 -5.09 22.11
N CYS A 14 3.68 -6.21 21.86
CA CYS A 14 4.24 -7.56 21.88
C CYS A 14 4.60 -8.10 20.48
N GLY A 15 4.49 -7.28 19.42
CA GLY A 15 4.79 -7.70 18.05
C GLY A 15 3.76 -8.67 17.43
N ILE A 16 2.60 -8.85 18.06
CA ILE A 16 1.54 -9.73 17.58
C ILE A 16 0.59 -8.89 16.72
N TYR A 17 0.89 -8.86 15.43
CA TYR A 17 0.02 -8.38 14.37
C TYR A 17 -0.76 -9.57 13.81
N SER A 18 -1.91 -9.37 13.15
CA SER A 18 -2.71 -10.41 12.45
C SER A 18 -3.71 -11.26 13.26
N THR A 19 -4.15 -10.82 14.45
CA THR A 19 -5.17 -11.55 15.24
C THR A 19 -6.46 -11.83 14.46
N LEU A 20 -6.89 -10.90 13.60
CA LEU A 20 -8.07 -11.11 12.73
C LEU A 20 -7.79 -12.09 11.58
N SER A 21 -6.60 -12.09 10.99
CA SER A 21 -6.21 -13.06 9.96
C SER A 21 -6.13 -14.48 10.53
N GLN A 22 -5.61 -14.63 11.76
CA GLN A 22 -5.65 -15.90 12.47
C GLN A 22 -7.09 -16.34 12.73
N ARG A 23 -7.95 -15.42 13.18
CA ARG A 23 -9.37 -15.71 13.42
C ARG A 23 -10.11 -16.10 12.15
N LEU A 24 -9.82 -15.46 11.02
CA LEU A 24 -10.31 -15.87 9.70
C LEU A 24 -9.91 -17.32 9.44
N ALA A 25 -8.62 -17.65 9.52
CA ALA A 25 -8.11 -18.99 9.25
C ALA A 25 -8.75 -20.05 10.17
N TYR A 26 -8.85 -19.78 11.47
CA TYR A 26 -9.53 -20.67 12.41
C TYR A 26 -11.00 -20.87 12.04
N THR A 27 -11.71 -19.81 11.68
CA THR A 27 -13.14 -19.89 11.32
C THR A 27 -13.34 -20.68 10.02
N VAL A 28 -12.45 -20.48 9.03
CA VAL A 28 -12.45 -21.22 7.76
C VAL A 28 -12.27 -22.72 7.99
N ILE A 29 -11.29 -23.09 8.83
CA ILE A 29 -10.99 -24.49 9.15
C ILE A 29 -12.13 -25.11 9.96
N ASP A 30 -12.55 -24.45 11.04
CA ASP A 30 -13.59 -24.93 11.96
C ASP A 30 -14.94 -25.13 11.26
N ARG A 31 -15.31 -24.21 10.36
CA ARG A 31 -16.59 -24.27 9.63
C ARG A 31 -16.50 -24.96 8.27
N GLY A 32 -15.31 -25.43 7.88
CA GLY A 32 -15.08 -26.16 6.63
C GLY A 32 -15.41 -25.35 5.38
N PHE A 33 -15.03 -24.07 5.33
CA PHE A 33 -15.21 -23.26 4.11
C PHE A 33 -14.22 -23.68 3.04
N GLN A 34 -14.70 -23.94 1.84
CA GLN A 34 -13.90 -24.42 0.71
C GLN A 34 -13.53 -23.32 -0.27
N GLU A 35 -14.36 -22.28 -0.35
CA GLU A 35 -14.17 -21.18 -1.29
C GLU A 35 -13.39 -20.06 -0.62
N LEU A 36 -12.30 -19.66 -1.25
CA LEU A 36 -11.40 -18.61 -0.78
C LEU A 36 -11.20 -17.60 -1.90
N SER A 37 -11.08 -16.32 -1.54
CA SER A 37 -10.75 -15.25 -2.47
C SER A 37 -9.98 -14.18 -1.72
N SER A 38 -9.00 -13.58 -2.38
CA SER A 38 -8.24 -12.47 -1.83
C SER A 38 -7.73 -11.55 -2.92
N PHE A 39 -7.59 -10.27 -2.59
CA PHE A 39 -6.87 -9.31 -3.42
C PHE A 39 -6.30 -8.19 -2.56
N ASP A 40 -5.22 -7.62 -3.07
CA ASP A 40 -4.63 -6.39 -2.57
C ASP A 40 -4.91 -5.25 -3.55
N ILE A 41 -5.15 -4.05 -3.02
CA ILE A 41 -5.39 -2.86 -3.84
C ILE A 41 -4.95 -1.60 -3.11
N ILE A 42 -4.40 -0.67 -3.89
CA ILE A 42 -4.14 0.69 -3.42
C ILE A 42 -5.35 1.56 -3.77
N SER A 43 -6.01 2.16 -2.78
CA SER A 43 -7.24 2.93 -2.95
C SER A 43 -7.35 4.07 -1.92
N GLU A 44 -7.98 5.19 -2.32
CA GLU A 44 -8.33 6.32 -1.42
C GLU A 44 -9.71 6.19 -0.79
N ALA A 45 -10.39 5.07 -1.04
CA ALA A 45 -11.66 4.77 -0.41
C ALA A 45 -11.55 4.79 1.11
N LYS A 46 -12.67 5.04 1.79
CA LYS A 46 -12.74 4.97 3.25
C LYS A 46 -13.32 3.62 3.68
N MET A 47 -13.01 3.22 4.90
CA MET A 47 -13.54 1.97 5.48
C MET A 47 -15.08 1.96 5.47
N ASP A 48 -15.72 3.11 5.68
CA ASP A 48 -17.17 3.24 5.64
C ASP A 48 -17.76 2.92 4.26
N ASP A 49 -17.06 3.27 3.17
CA ASP A 49 -17.50 2.95 1.79
C ASP A 49 -17.47 1.44 1.53
N VAL A 50 -16.46 0.75 2.09
CA VAL A 50 -16.32 -0.71 2.01
C VAL A 50 -17.36 -1.41 2.89
N ILE A 51 -17.61 -0.89 4.10
CA ILE A 51 -18.64 -1.44 5.00
C ILE A 51 -20.02 -1.34 4.34
N ALA A 52 -20.32 -0.23 3.66
CA ALA A 52 -21.61 -0.01 3.03
C ALA A 52 -21.96 -1.04 1.94
N VAL A 53 -20.96 -1.65 1.31
CA VAL A 53 -21.16 -2.68 0.27
C VAL A 53 -21.15 -4.11 0.81
N ILE A 54 -20.72 -4.32 2.05
CA ILE A 54 -20.81 -5.61 2.73
C ILE A 54 -22.21 -5.70 3.33
N ASN A 55 -23.06 -6.57 2.78
CA ASN A 55 -24.48 -6.71 3.13
C ASN A 55 -24.70 -6.69 4.67
N SER A 56 -25.15 -5.54 5.19
CA SER A 56 -25.23 -5.28 6.63
C SER A 56 -26.28 -6.14 7.33
N GLU A 57 -27.32 -6.57 6.62
CA GLU A 57 -28.38 -7.43 7.14
C GLU A 57 -27.90 -8.88 7.35
N ALA A 58 -26.88 -9.31 6.60
CA ALA A 58 -26.27 -10.63 6.73
C ALA A 58 -25.22 -10.68 7.86
N ILE A 59 -24.71 -9.53 8.31
CA ILE A 59 -23.66 -9.46 9.33
C ILE A 59 -24.24 -9.90 10.69
N LYS A 60 -23.71 -11.01 11.21
CA LYS A 60 -24.02 -11.48 12.56
C LYS A 60 -23.06 -10.92 13.59
N LYS A 61 -21.78 -10.79 13.20
CA LYS A 61 -20.73 -10.32 14.09
C LYS A 61 -19.63 -9.60 13.34
N VAL A 62 -19.11 -8.54 13.93
CA VAL A 62 -17.96 -7.80 13.44
C VAL A 62 -16.87 -7.86 14.50
N TYR A 63 -15.65 -8.17 14.09
CA TYR A 63 -14.47 -8.00 14.93
C TYR A 63 -13.64 -6.87 14.38
N THR A 64 -13.30 -5.90 15.22
CA THR A 64 -12.51 -4.74 14.81
C THR A 64 -11.21 -4.72 15.58
N HIS A 65 -10.12 -4.49 14.87
CA HIS A 65 -8.80 -4.20 15.41
C HIS A 65 -8.34 -2.86 14.82
N SER A 66 -7.97 -1.93 15.70
CA SER A 66 -7.52 -0.59 15.36
C SER A 66 -6.44 -0.18 16.36
N PRO A 67 -5.50 0.69 15.97
CA PRO A 67 -4.44 1.14 16.87
C PRO A 67 -5.00 1.77 18.13
N ALA A 68 -4.26 1.59 19.22
CA ALA A 68 -4.59 2.16 20.52
C ALA A 68 -4.42 3.69 20.55
N ASP A 69 -3.43 4.23 19.84
CA ASP A 69 -3.21 5.68 19.72
C ASP A 69 -4.28 6.30 18.81
N GLU A 70 -5.01 7.29 19.31
CA GLU A 70 -6.03 7.99 18.55
C GLU A 70 -5.49 8.69 17.31
N ARG A 71 -4.21 9.10 17.32
CA ARG A 71 -3.53 9.73 16.19
C ARG A 71 -3.26 8.76 15.04
N GLU A 72 -3.36 7.46 15.31
CA GLU A 72 -3.11 6.40 14.34
C GLU A 72 -4.38 5.68 13.89
N LYS A 73 -5.54 5.93 14.54
CA LYS A 73 -6.82 5.25 14.24
C LYS A 73 -7.26 5.35 12.79
N GLU A 74 -6.87 6.40 12.08
CA GLU A 74 -7.16 6.59 10.66
C GLU A 74 -6.06 6.06 9.72
N GLN A 75 -4.91 5.64 10.27
CA GLN A 75 -3.77 5.18 9.47
C GLN A 75 -3.88 3.72 9.08
N TRP A 76 -4.39 2.89 9.99
CA TRP A 76 -4.60 1.47 9.71
C TRP A 76 -5.74 0.93 10.57
N GLN A 77 -6.49 -0.02 10.01
CA GLN A 77 -7.62 -0.65 10.67
C GLN A 77 -7.90 -2.00 10.02
N SER A 78 -8.31 -2.98 10.81
CA SER A 78 -8.74 -4.27 10.30
C SER A 78 -10.13 -4.62 10.85
N LYS A 79 -10.99 -5.15 9.99
CA LYS A 79 -12.33 -5.62 10.34
C LYS A 79 -12.57 -7.01 9.76
N LEU A 80 -13.17 -7.88 10.57
CA LEU A 80 -13.63 -9.21 10.17
C LEU A 80 -15.15 -9.25 10.30
N PHE A 81 -15.84 -9.44 9.19
CA PHE A 81 -17.29 -9.54 9.10
C PHE A 81 -17.68 -11.02 9.01
N ASP A 82 -18.41 -11.50 10.02
CA ASP A 82 -18.93 -12.86 10.08
C ASP A 82 -20.43 -12.86 9.74
N MET A 83 -20.75 -13.50 8.62
CA MET A 83 -22.09 -13.71 8.08
C MET A 83 -22.49 -15.19 8.13
N ASP A 84 -22.01 -15.92 9.13
CA ASP A 84 -22.26 -17.34 9.42
C ASP A 84 -21.64 -18.30 8.39
N ASN A 85 -22.11 -18.27 7.14
CA ASN A 85 -21.61 -19.11 6.03
C ASN A 85 -20.57 -18.39 5.15
N THR A 86 -20.31 -17.12 5.42
CA THR A 86 -19.31 -16.31 4.73
C THR A 86 -18.60 -15.44 5.74
N VAL A 87 -17.28 -15.31 5.62
CA VAL A 87 -16.47 -14.42 6.44
C VAL A 87 -15.61 -13.57 5.51
N ILE A 88 -15.59 -12.27 5.76
CA ILE A 88 -14.77 -11.30 5.00
C ILE A 88 -13.87 -10.56 5.98
N SER A 89 -12.58 -10.54 5.70
CA SER A 89 -11.58 -9.70 6.37
C SER A 89 -11.22 -8.55 5.44
N VAL A 90 -11.29 -7.33 5.96
CA VAL A 90 -10.84 -6.11 5.29
C VAL A 90 -9.80 -5.45 6.19
N SER A 91 -8.60 -5.26 5.67
CA SER A 91 -7.51 -4.61 6.36
C SER A 91 -6.99 -3.46 5.54
N VAL A 92 -6.84 -2.30 6.17
CA VAL A 92 -6.10 -1.17 5.62
C VAL A 92 -4.84 -1.03 6.48
N THR A 93 -3.67 -1.33 5.91
CA THR A 93 -2.38 -1.44 6.64
C THR A 93 -1.54 -0.17 6.58
N SER A 94 -1.90 0.73 5.68
CA SER A 94 -1.47 2.12 5.58
C SER A 94 -2.67 2.94 5.12
N GLN A 95 -2.55 4.26 4.98
CA GLN A 95 -3.63 5.11 4.48
C GLN A 95 -4.27 4.63 3.15
N TYR A 96 -3.55 3.83 2.35
CA TYR A 96 -3.98 3.46 1.00
C TYR A 96 -3.92 1.97 0.69
N ASN A 97 -3.19 1.17 1.48
CA ASN A 97 -2.98 -0.25 1.17
C ASN A 97 -4.08 -1.10 1.78
N TRP A 98 -4.94 -1.65 0.93
CA TRP A 98 -6.04 -2.53 1.31
C TRP A 98 -5.69 -3.99 1.01
N ASP A 99 -5.88 -4.85 1.99
CA ASP A 99 -5.87 -6.31 1.89
C ASP A 99 -7.28 -6.82 2.20
N VAL A 100 -7.89 -7.48 1.22
CA VAL A 100 -9.23 -8.05 1.36
C VAL A 100 -9.14 -9.55 1.18
N LYS A 101 -9.64 -10.29 2.17
CA LYS A 101 -9.70 -11.75 2.16
C LYS A 101 -11.12 -12.20 2.47
N GLY A 102 -11.59 -13.23 1.79
CA GLY A 102 -12.93 -13.76 1.98
C GLY A 102 -12.94 -15.27 1.89
N ALA A 103 -13.84 -15.88 2.65
CA ALA A 103 -14.08 -17.30 2.64
C ALA A 103 -15.56 -17.62 2.79
N SER A 104 -16.04 -18.65 2.10
CA SER A 104 -17.46 -19.01 2.12
C SER A 104 -17.70 -20.50 1.87
N LYS A 105 -18.90 -20.95 2.22
CA LYS A 105 -19.48 -22.21 1.72
C LYS A 105 -20.08 -22.08 0.32
N ASN A 106 -20.27 -20.86 -0.19
CA ASN A 106 -20.91 -20.59 -1.48
C ASN A 106 -20.07 -19.63 -2.33
N ARG A 107 -19.55 -20.15 -3.44
CA ARG A 107 -18.68 -19.39 -4.36
C ARG A 107 -19.35 -18.15 -4.93
N LYS A 108 -20.61 -18.26 -5.33
CA LYS A 108 -21.34 -17.14 -5.96
C LYS A 108 -21.50 -15.97 -4.99
N VAL A 109 -21.89 -16.27 -3.74
CA VAL A 109 -22.02 -15.25 -2.69
C VAL A 109 -20.68 -14.58 -2.39
N LEU A 110 -19.60 -15.36 -2.34
CA LEU A 110 -18.25 -14.82 -2.15
C LEU A 110 -17.85 -13.89 -3.31
N ASP A 111 -18.02 -14.33 -4.55
CA ASP A 111 -17.66 -13.55 -5.73
C ASP A 111 -18.47 -12.24 -5.82
N ASP A 112 -19.77 -12.27 -5.52
CA ASP A 112 -20.64 -11.10 -5.53
C ASP A 112 -20.17 -10.06 -4.49
N ILE A 113 -19.84 -10.49 -3.27
CA ILE A 113 -19.33 -9.61 -2.21
C ILE A 113 -17.94 -9.07 -2.56
N MET A 114 -17.03 -9.94 -3.02
CA MET A 114 -15.66 -9.54 -3.38
C MET A 114 -15.66 -8.55 -4.56
N ALA A 115 -16.54 -8.73 -5.55
CA ALA A 115 -16.71 -7.79 -6.64
C ALA A 115 -17.27 -6.45 -6.17
N ALA A 116 -18.23 -6.45 -5.24
CA ALA A 116 -18.77 -5.23 -4.65
C ALA A 116 -17.71 -4.45 -3.86
N ILE A 117 -16.91 -5.14 -3.03
CA ILE A 117 -15.79 -4.52 -2.30
C ILE A 117 -14.75 -3.98 -3.28
N LYS A 118 -14.37 -4.74 -4.31
CA LYS A 118 -13.43 -4.28 -5.33
C LYS A 118 -13.92 -3.04 -6.09
N LYS A 119 -15.23 -2.91 -6.29
CA LYS A 119 -15.84 -1.71 -6.89
C LYS A 119 -15.83 -0.51 -5.94
N ALA A 120 -15.99 -0.74 -4.64
CA ALA A 120 -15.87 0.29 -3.60
C ALA A 120 -14.41 0.71 -3.34
N LEU A 121 -13.45 -0.11 -3.78
CA LEU A 121 -12.01 0.17 -3.73
C LEU A 121 -11.48 0.47 -5.15
N PRO A 122 -11.81 1.63 -5.76
CA PRO A 122 -11.24 1.97 -7.05
C PRO A 122 -9.72 2.04 -6.93
N VAL A 123 -9.02 1.42 -7.89
CA VAL A 123 -7.55 1.54 -7.99
C VAL A 123 -7.21 3.02 -7.97
N MET A 124 -6.38 3.43 -7.01
CA MET A 124 -5.88 4.79 -6.91
C MET A 124 -5.25 5.18 -8.24
N LYS A 125 -5.95 6.04 -8.98
CA LYS A 125 -5.38 6.80 -10.09
C LYS A 125 -5.18 8.20 -9.54
N SER A 126 -3.96 8.72 -9.59
CA SER A 126 -3.79 10.14 -9.33
C SER A 126 -4.52 10.90 -10.44
N GLU A 127 -5.65 11.53 -10.11
CA GLU A 127 -6.38 12.40 -11.07
C GLU A 127 -5.49 13.56 -11.52
N ASP A 128 -4.59 14.01 -10.64
CA ASP A 128 -3.53 14.95 -10.97
C ASP A 128 -2.28 14.19 -11.42
N PRO A 129 -1.87 14.30 -12.70
CA PRO A 129 -0.64 13.68 -13.18
C PRO A 129 0.61 14.24 -12.50
N ASN A 130 0.51 15.36 -11.79
CA ASN A 130 1.59 16.02 -11.06
C ASN A 130 1.62 15.67 -9.57
N VAL A 131 0.97 14.59 -9.15
CA VAL A 131 1.06 14.09 -7.77
C VAL A 131 1.36 12.59 -7.81
N VAL A 132 2.50 12.19 -7.23
CA VAL A 132 2.94 10.79 -7.25
C VAL A 132 3.04 10.24 -5.83
N PRO A 133 2.54 9.01 -5.56
CA PRO A 133 2.81 8.33 -4.30
C PRO A 133 4.29 7.90 -4.24
N VAL A 134 4.95 8.26 -3.15
CA VAL A 134 6.36 7.91 -2.88
C VAL A 134 6.44 7.19 -1.54
N ASN A 135 7.04 6.01 -1.54
CA ASN A 135 7.27 5.21 -0.34
C ASN A 135 8.59 5.64 0.31
N PHE A 136 8.52 6.22 1.51
CA PHE A 136 9.68 6.63 2.28
C PHE A 136 10.08 5.52 3.26
N TRP A 137 11.30 5.04 3.12
CA TRP A 137 11.87 3.99 3.94
C TRP A 137 12.91 4.57 4.91
N ALA A 138 12.84 4.13 6.17
CA ALA A 138 13.84 4.45 7.18
C ALA A 138 13.86 3.40 8.29
N ILE A 139 15.00 3.26 8.97
CA ILE A 139 15.08 2.61 10.27
C ILE A 139 14.66 3.61 11.36
N ASP A 140 13.66 3.23 12.15
CA ASP A 140 13.18 4.02 13.28
C ASP A 140 14.13 3.98 14.49
N MET A 141 13.77 4.70 15.56
CA MET A 141 14.57 4.73 16.80
C MET A 141 14.66 3.36 17.51
N GLN A 142 13.76 2.44 17.21
CA GLN A 142 13.72 1.08 17.78
C GLN A 142 14.44 0.06 16.89
N GLY A 143 15.05 0.49 15.78
CA GLY A 143 15.76 -0.39 14.86
C GLY A 143 14.87 -1.11 13.85
N ARG A 144 13.58 -0.77 13.76
CA ARG A 144 12.64 -1.39 12.82
C ARG A 144 12.69 -0.64 11.49
N VAL A 145 12.67 -1.39 10.39
CA VAL A 145 12.45 -0.83 9.06
C VAL A 145 10.98 -0.40 8.97
N THR A 146 10.76 0.85 8.57
CA THR A 146 9.42 1.43 8.43
C THR A 146 9.24 2.00 7.03
N CYS A 147 8.04 1.86 6.48
CA CYS A 147 7.63 2.44 5.21
C CYS A 147 6.48 3.43 5.44
N ARG A 148 6.58 4.63 4.88
CA ARG A 148 5.53 5.65 4.90
C ARG A 148 5.30 6.19 3.50
N THR A 149 4.12 5.95 2.95
CA THR A 149 3.74 6.51 1.65
C THR A 149 3.32 7.97 1.82
N ARG A 150 3.85 8.87 0.99
CA ARG A 150 3.42 10.26 0.91
C ARG A 150 3.13 10.66 -0.54
N ARG A 151 2.11 11.49 -0.73
CA ARG A 151 1.83 12.14 -2.01
C ARG A 151 2.74 13.34 -2.17
N ILE A 152 3.59 13.29 -3.19
CA ILE A 152 4.55 14.35 -3.48
C ILE A 152 4.09 15.03 -4.77
N ALA A 153 3.90 16.35 -4.71
CA ALA A 153 3.73 17.13 -5.93
C ALA A 153 4.99 16.93 -6.79
N VAL A 154 4.85 16.74 -8.09
CA VAL A 154 5.96 16.52 -9.00
C VAL A 154 5.73 17.35 -10.26
N PRO A 155 6.76 18.09 -10.74
CA PRO A 155 6.59 18.88 -11.93
C PRO A 155 6.71 18.01 -13.17
N SER A 156 6.03 18.40 -14.26
CA SER A 156 6.21 17.73 -15.54
C SER A 156 7.62 18.00 -16.08
N TRP A 157 8.16 17.07 -16.87
CA TRP A 157 9.46 17.28 -17.51
C TRP A 157 9.50 18.56 -18.37
N LYS A 158 8.39 18.88 -19.05
CA LYS A 158 8.27 20.07 -19.91
C LYS A 158 8.54 21.37 -19.14
N ASP A 159 8.16 21.42 -17.86
CA ASP A 159 8.30 22.62 -17.02
C ASP A 159 9.73 22.78 -16.50
N VAL A 160 10.46 21.69 -16.25
CA VAL A 160 11.79 21.73 -15.63
C VAL A 160 12.95 21.55 -16.59
N ARG A 161 12.72 21.10 -17.84
CA ARG A 161 13.79 20.78 -18.80
C ARG A 161 14.78 21.92 -19.03
N PHE A 162 14.32 23.18 -18.92
CA PHE A 162 15.14 24.36 -19.13
C PHE A 162 16.11 24.66 -17.97
N ASN A 163 15.95 24.00 -16.81
CA ASN A 163 16.89 24.07 -15.70
C ASN A 163 18.21 23.33 -15.98
N TYR A 164 18.26 22.53 -17.05
CA TYR A 164 19.41 21.68 -17.39
C TYR A 164 20.09 22.17 -18.67
N THR A 165 21.41 21.98 -18.73
CA THR A 165 22.20 22.18 -19.96
C THR A 165 21.73 21.22 -21.06
N SER A 166 21.99 21.56 -22.32
CA SER A 166 21.54 20.74 -23.46
C SER A 166 21.95 19.26 -23.34
N LYS A 167 23.22 19.01 -22.98
CA LYS A 167 23.75 17.66 -22.77
C LYS A 167 23.01 16.89 -21.66
N ALA A 168 22.75 17.52 -20.52
CA ALA A 168 22.04 16.87 -19.42
C ALA A 168 20.55 16.66 -19.76
N ARG A 169 19.95 17.62 -20.47
CA ARG A 169 18.56 17.57 -20.91
C ARG A 169 18.31 16.40 -21.86
N GLU A 170 19.18 16.18 -22.85
CA GLU A 170 19.07 15.06 -23.79
C GLU A 170 19.10 13.70 -23.07
N GLY A 171 20.06 13.52 -22.15
CA GLY A 171 20.14 12.29 -21.35
C GLY A 171 18.90 12.07 -20.48
N LEU A 172 18.40 13.13 -19.83
CA LEU A 172 17.20 13.07 -19.01
C LEU A 172 15.94 12.82 -19.86
N GLU A 173 15.82 13.42 -21.04
CA GLU A 173 14.72 13.15 -21.98
C GLU A 173 14.67 11.68 -22.38
N SER A 174 15.84 11.09 -22.67
CA SER A 174 15.93 9.65 -22.95
C SER A 174 15.47 8.81 -21.77
N LEU A 175 15.79 9.20 -20.53
CA LEU A 175 15.32 8.50 -19.33
C LEU A 175 13.81 8.62 -19.16
N MET A 176 13.24 9.82 -19.32
CA MET A 176 11.79 10.04 -19.22
C MET A 176 11.00 9.16 -20.19
N GLY A 177 11.58 8.86 -21.37
CA GLY A 177 10.98 8.03 -22.40
C GLY A 177 11.10 6.51 -22.19
N LEU A 178 11.78 6.04 -21.15
CA LEU A 178 11.90 4.61 -20.86
C LEU A 178 10.55 4.00 -20.44
N TRP A 179 10.27 2.79 -20.92
CA TRP A 179 9.10 1.98 -20.57
C TRP A 179 9.50 0.49 -20.51
N PRO A 180 8.89 -0.32 -19.64
CA PRO A 180 9.20 -1.74 -19.49
C PRO A 180 8.81 -2.57 -20.74
N PRO A 181 9.47 -3.72 -20.98
CA PRO A 181 10.53 -4.31 -20.16
C PRO A 181 11.88 -3.64 -20.42
N LEU A 182 12.50 -3.16 -19.35
CA LEU A 182 13.94 -2.98 -19.33
C LEU A 182 14.54 -4.37 -19.07
N GLU A 183 15.66 -4.72 -19.72
CA GLU A 183 16.34 -6.01 -19.53
C GLU A 183 16.41 -6.43 -18.05
N ASP A 184 16.38 -7.74 -17.75
CA ASP A 184 16.28 -8.34 -16.40
C ASP A 184 17.39 -7.96 -15.40
N ASN A 185 18.30 -7.06 -15.77
CA ASN A 185 19.39 -6.58 -14.95
C ASN A 185 19.03 -5.20 -14.34
N GLY A 186 19.09 -5.11 -13.02
CA GLY A 186 18.98 -3.84 -12.30
C GLY A 186 20.04 -2.83 -12.73
N ARG A 187 19.66 -1.55 -12.84
CA ARG A 187 20.55 -0.44 -13.24
C ARG A 187 20.70 0.57 -12.11
N LEU A 188 21.91 1.12 -11.96
CA LEU A 188 22.21 2.17 -11.01
C LEU A 188 22.56 3.47 -11.74
N MET A 189 21.89 4.57 -11.37
CA MET A 189 22.22 5.90 -11.86
C MET A 189 22.81 6.73 -10.70
N LEU A 190 24.00 7.27 -10.89
CA LEU A 190 24.61 8.23 -9.97
C LEU A 190 24.45 9.65 -10.53
N TRP A 191 23.62 10.47 -9.88
CA TRP A 191 23.43 11.86 -10.27
C TRP A 191 24.22 12.81 -9.38
N HIS A 192 25.42 13.18 -9.82
CA HIS A 192 26.27 14.15 -9.15
C HIS A 192 26.11 15.57 -9.73
N GLY A 193 26.35 16.59 -8.91
CA GLY A 193 26.34 17.99 -9.35
C GLY A 193 26.30 18.96 -8.18
N VAL A 194 26.69 20.21 -8.43
CA VAL A 194 26.68 21.30 -7.44
C VAL A 194 25.27 21.47 -6.82
N PRO A 195 25.14 21.85 -5.55
CA PRO A 195 23.84 22.23 -4.98
C PRO A 195 23.10 23.26 -5.84
N GLY A 196 21.76 23.21 -5.86
CA GLY A 196 20.94 24.15 -6.65
C GLY A 196 20.79 23.84 -8.15
N THR A 197 21.44 22.80 -8.68
CA THR A 197 21.37 22.40 -10.11
C THR A 197 20.11 21.61 -10.51
N GLY A 198 19.05 21.68 -9.71
CA GLY A 198 17.77 21.03 -10.06
C GLY A 198 17.73 19.50 -9.97
N LYS A 199 18.70 18.82 -9.35
CA LYS A 199 18.69 17.34 -9.21
C LYS A 199 17.38 16.79 -8.63
N SER A 200 16.90 17.39 -7.54
CA SER A 200 15.63 17.00 -6.89
C SER A 200 14.41 17.25 -7.79
N TYR A 201 14.43 18.31 -8.60
CA TYR A 201 13.38 18.56 -9.59
C TYR A 201 13.37 17.47 -10.67
N GLY A 202 14.54 17.01 -11.11
CA GLY A 202 14.68 16.00 -12.14
C GLY A 202 14.22 14.62 -11.69
N ILE A 203 14.58 14.22 -10.47
CA ILE A 203 14.10 12.96 -9.86
C ILE A 203 12.57 13.00 -9.69
N ARG A 204 12.00 14.14 -9.27
CA ARG A 204 10.54 14.31 -9.18
C ARG A 204 9.87 14.20 -10.55
N SER A 205 10.44 14.78 -11.59
CA SER A 205 9.90 14.63 -12.95
C SER A 205 10.05 13.20 -13.50
N LEU A 206 11.09 12.45 -13.11
CA LEU A 206 11.22 11.03 -13.47
C LEU A 206 10.11 10.21 -12.81
N ALA A 207 9.86 10.44 -11.52
CA ALA A 207 8.75 9.84 -10.81
C ALA A 207 7.40 10.14 -11.50
N GLN A 208 7.21 11.37 -11.99
CA GLN A 208 6.03 11.77 -12.77
C GLN A 208 5.88 10.99 -14.08
N ALA A 209 6.96 10.88 -14.85
CA ALA A 209 6.95 10.22 -16.16
C ALA A 209 6.70 8.72 -16.04
N TRP A 210 7.24 8.09 -15.00
CA TRP A 210 7.19 6.63 -14.83
C TRP A 210 6.05 6.15 -13.92
N GLN A 211 5.26 7.05 -13.33
CA GLN A 211 4.21 6.72 -12.35
C GLN A 211 3.20 5.65 -12.80
N LYS A 212 3.03 5.46 -14.11
CA LYS A 212 2.08 4.49 -14.68
C LYS A 212 2.57 3.04 -14.61
N TRP A 213 3.87 2.82 -14.39
CA TRP A 213 4.49 1.49 -14.47
C TRP A 213 5.56 1.25 -13.40
N CYS A 214 5.94 2.27 -12.64
CA CYS A 214 7.01 2.21 -11.65
C CYS A 214 6.50 2.70 -10.29
N ALA A 215 6.77 1.91 -9.25
CA ALA A 215 6.64 2.37 -7.86
C ALA A 215 7.90 3.16 -7.45
N VAL A 216 7.71 4.30 -6.77
CA VAL A 216 8.81 5.17 -6.36
C VAL A 216 9.15 4.94 -4.90
N ASN A 217 10.35 4.44 -4.64
CA ASN A 217 10.88 4.20 -3.31
C ASN A 217 12.01 5.20 -3.00
N TYR A 218 11.89 5.89 -1.87
CA TYR A 218 12.87 6.85 -1.37
C TYR A 218 13.48 6.33 -0.07
N ILE A 219 14.78 6.10 -0.06
CA ILE A 219 15.53 5.67 1.12
C ILE A 219 16.07 6.90 1.84
N VAL A 220 15.62 7.13 3.08
CA VAL A 220 16.01 8.31 3.87
C VAL A 220 17.41 8.16 4.47
N ASP A 221 17.79 6.93 4.83
CA ASP A 221 19.03 6.56 5.50
C ASP A 221 19.87 5.57 4.66
N PRO A 222 20.41 6.02 3.51
CA PRO A 222 21.06 5.14 2.54
C PRO A 222 22.24 4.37 3.14
N GLU A 223 22.97 4.95 4.10
CA GLU A 223 24.10 4.28 4.76
C GLU A 223 23.64 3.03 5.52
N LYS A 224 22.48 3.09 6.19
CA LYS A 224 21.90 1.95 6.90
C LYS A 224 21.30 0.93 5.94
N PHE A 225 20.66 1.41 4.86
CA PHE A 225 20.10 0.56 3.82
C PHE A 225 21.17 -0.31 3.17
N PHE A 226 22.24 0.29 2.67
CA PHE A 226 23.34 -0.47 2.06
C PHE A 226 24.14 -1.32 3.06
N GLY A 227 24.07 -0.98 4.35
CA GLY A 227 24.67 -1.75 5.43
C GLY A 227 23.88 -2.96 5.91
N SER A 228 22.62 -3.15 5.48
CA SER A 228 21.73 -4.21 5.96
C SER A 228 21.04 -4.97 4.82
N ALA A 229 21.40 -6.25 4.66
CA ALA A 229 20.77 -7.12 3.68
C ALA A 229 19.27 -7.34 3.94
N ASP A 230 18.87 -7.42 5.22
CA ASP A 230 17.47 -7.56 5.61
C ASP A 230 16.65 -6.32 5.18
N TYR A 231 17.20 -5.12 5.40
CA TYR A 231 16.55 -3.89 4.98
C TYR A 231 16.41 -3.84 3.44
N MET A 232 17.45 -4.19 2.70
CA MET A 232 17.37 -4.27 1.23
C MET A 232 16.30 -5.25 0.75
N LEU A 233 16.23 -6.44 1.36
CA LEU A 233 15.23 -7.45 1.01
C LEU A 233 13.80 -6.97 1.32
N GLN A 234 13.58 -6.33 2.46
CA GLN A 234 12.26 -5.79 2.81
C GLN A 234 11.80 -4.75 1.79
N VAL A 235 12.68 -3.82 1.37
CA VAL A 235 12.33 -2.84 0.34
C VAL A 235 11.98 -3.54 -0.97
N ILE A 236 12.77 -4.51 -1.42
CA ILE A 236 12.53 -5.20 -2.70
C ILE A 236 11.22 -6.00 -2.66
N LEU A 237 10.98 -6.77 -1.60
CA LEU A 237 9.82 -7.67 -1.49
C LEU A 237 8.50 -6.94 -1.21
N GLN A 238 8.54 -5.79 -0.54
CA GLN A 238 7.33 -4.99 -0.28
C GLN A 238 7.08 -3.91 -1.35
N SER A 239 8.01 -3.72 -2.29
CA SER A 239 7.84 -2.81 -3.44
C SER A 239 7.37 -3.51 -4.71
N ALA A 240 7.32 -4.84 -4.71
CA ALA A 240 6.86 -5.68 -5.83
C ALA A 240 5.36 -5.97 -5.69
#